data_AF-X1J3Q1-F1
#
_entry.id   AF-X1J3Q1-F1
#
_cell.length_a   1.000
_cell.length_b   1.000
_cell.length_c   1.000
_cell.angle_alpha   90.00
_cell.angle_beta   90.00
_cell.angle_gamma   90.00
#
_symmetry.space_group_name_H-M   'P 1'
#
loop_
_entity.id
_entity.type
_entity.pdbx_description
1 polymer ?
#
loop_
_entity_poly.entity_id
_entity_poly.type
_entity_poly.pdbx_seq_one_letter_code
_entity_poly.pdbx_strand_id
1 'polypeptide(L)'
;VVPEGATGAIFHLINTDDGATRRFGLRKKGSTDNYDGGLRRHTHSWAMVGLDENRKCQGLCESIATAEFLLVGYTGENYTFFTNGHDITPATKTAWVETDIATECPGAIAAIIECASNMDYQCFFGARKHGSTDDRHRGNYHMWMVVGLDEAKHLDLYHHLFGNAVGVFNLIGYITAGVTFYANGYDISPTQDTLYHTVSLGSFLANPIIAFIEIDNTAGAFDYAIRKNTMCADIYYDGDNHNFAIVHPNTPDSTLRVKLSHANFKIFLLG
;
A
#
# COMPACT_ATOMS: atom_id res chain seq x y z
N VAL A 1 6.78 18.86 12.64
CA VAL A 1 5.79 19.85 12.15
C VAL A 1 5.35 19.39 10.78
N VAL A 2 4.04 19.29 10.54
CA VAL A 2 3.53 18.91 9.20
C VAL A 2 3.65 20.11 8.25
N PRO A 3 4.20 19.95 7.03
CA PRO A 3 4.33 21.04 6.07
C PRO A 3 3.00 21.71 5.73
N GLU A 4 3.07 23.00 5.39
CA GLU A 4 1.93 23.69 4.79
C GLU A 4 1.58 23.08 3.43
N GLY A 5 0.29 23.03 3.10
CA GLY A 5 -0.21 22.39 1.87
C GLY A 5 -0.28 20.85 1.92
N ALA A 6 0.17 20.21 3.01
CA ALA A 6 0.05 18.76 3.14
C ALA A 6 -1.42 18.32 3.26
N THR A 7 -1.85 17.43 2.37
CA THR A 7 -3.22 16.88 2.31
C THR A 7 -3.35 15.53 3.02
N GLY A 8 -2.22 14.84 3.17
CA GLY A 8 -2.11 13.49 3.69
C GLY A 8 -0.71 13.19 4.23
N ALA A 9 -0.58 12.10 4.96
CA ALA A 9 0.67 11.58 5.50
C ALA A 9 0.87 10.13 5.05
N ILE A 10 2.14 9.75 4.89
CA ILE A 10 2.55 8.39 4.52
C ILE A 10 3.30 7.79 5.70
N PHE A 11 2.85 6.63 6.15
CA PHE A 11 3.45 5.90 7.26
C PHE A 11 4.00 4.56 6.79
N HIS A 12 5.13 4.17 7.37
CA HIS A 12 5.60 2.80 7.39
C HIS A 12 5.22 2.20 8.74
N LEU A 13 4.34 1.21 8.71
CA LEU A 13 3.77 0.52 9.86
C LEU A 13 4.56 -0.76 10.10
N ILE A 14 4.95 -1.02 11.34
CA ILE A 14 5.73 -2.20 11.71
C ILE A 14 5.11 -2.85 12.94
N ASN A 15 4.86 -4.15 12.85
CA ASN A 15 4.58 -4.99 14.01
C ASN A 15 5.88 -5.71 14.41
N THR A 16 6.51 -5.25 15.48
CA THR A 16 7.75 -5.84 16.01
C THR A 16 7.49 -7.00 16.96
N ASP A 17 6.24 -7.39 17.17
CA ASP A 17 5.89 -8.58 17.94
C ASP A 17 6.30 -9.84 17.17
N ASP A 18 7.13 -10.69 17.77
CA ASP A 18 7.58 -11.95 17.15
C ASP A 18 6.58 -13.11 17.31
N GLY A 19 5.52 -12.93 18.11
CA GLY A 19 4.58 -13.98 18.49
C GLY A 19 3.14 -13.75 18.04
N ALA A 20 2.70 -12.49 17.88
CA ALA A 20 1.29 -12.16 17.65
C ALA A 20 1.05 -11.18 16.50
N THR A 21 -0.04 -11.42 15.76
CA THR A 21 -0.67 -10.41 14.91
C THR A 21 -1.23 -9.31 15.81
N ARG A 22 -1.04 -8.05 15.44
CA ARG A 22 -1.51 -6.88 16.21
C ARG A 22 -2.41 -6.00 15.37
N ARG A 23 -3.38 -5.32 16.00
CA ARG A 23 -4.21 -4.35 15.28
C ARG A 23 -3.49 -3.06 14.99
N PHE A 24 -3.62 -2.61 13.75
CA PHE A 24 -3.26 -1.29 13.29
C PHE A 24 -4.49 -0.63 12.64
N GLY A 25 -4.51 0.70 12.67
CA GLY A 25 -5.51 1.48 11.95
C GLY A 25 -5.01 2.91 11.78
N LEU A 26 -5.33 3.52 10.66
CA LEU A 26 -5.06 4.93 10.40
C LEU A 26 -6.31 5.55 9.80
N ARG A 27 -6.68 6.74 10.27
CA ARG A 27 -7.80 7.48 9.68
C ARG A 27 -7.58 8.99 9.73
N LYS A 28 -8.24 9.69 8.82
CA LYS A 28 -8.33 11.15 8.87
C LYS A 28 -9.02 11.56 10.17
N LYS A 29 -8.49 12.58 10.85
CA LYS A 29 -9.11 13.04 12.09
C LYS A 29 -10.49 13.64 11.78
N GLY A 30 -11.50 13.21 12.54
CA GLY A 30 -12.92 13.53 12.28
C GLY A 30 -13.67 12.45 11.51
N SER A 31 -12.96 11.45 10.97
CA SER A 31 -13.57 10.23 10.42
C SER A 31 -14.34 9.45 11.49
N THR A 32 -15.48 8.90 11.09
CA THR A 32 -16.25 7.92 11.89
C THR A 32 -15.84 6.49 11.61
N ASP A 33 -14.99 6.27 10.61
CA ASP A 33 -14.57 4.93 10.21
C ASP A 33 -13.75 4.28 11.30
N ASN A 34 -13.96 2.98 11.49
CA ASN A 34 -13.19 2.17 12.41
C ASN A 34 -12.62 0.96 11.67
N TYR A 35 -11.89 1.26 10.59
CA TYR A 35 -11.11 0.27 9.86
C TYR A 35 -9.84 -0.02 10.67
N ASP A 36 -9.89 -1.11 11.41
CA ASP A 36 -8.73 -1.73 12.03
C ASP A 36 -8.59 -3.16 11.53
N GLY A 37 -7.35 -3.57 11.30
CA GLY A 37 -7.03 -4.89 10.78
C GLY A 37 -5.72 -5.40 11.35
N GLY A 38 -5.43 -6.68 11.10
CA GLY A 38 -4.22 -7.31 11.60
C GLY A 38 -3.00 -6.91 10.77
N LEU A 39 -1.89 -6.59 11.44
CA LEU A 39 -0.56 -6.71 10.86
C LEU A 39 0.10 -7.90 11.54
N ARG A 40 0.48 -8.91 10.74
CA ARG A 40 1.02 -10.18 11.25
C ARG A 40 2.30 -9.94 12.07
N ARG A 41 2.63 -10.89 12.95
CA ARG A 41 3.87 -10.87 13.74
C ARG A 41 5.09 -10.66 12.84
N HIS A 42 6.04 -9.83 13.26
CA HIS A 42 7.29 -9.55 12.54
C HIS A 42 7.11 -9.07 11.08
N THR A 43 6.00 -8.39 10.77
CA THR A 43 5.75 -7.84 9.42
C THR A 43 5.68 -6.32 9.42
N HIS A 44 5.67 -5.75 8.22
CA HIS A 44 5.47 -4.32 7.99
C HIS A 44 4.52 -4.03 6.83
N SER A 45 4.05 -2.79 6.71
CA SER A 45 3.25 -2.32 5.56
C SER A 45 3.36 -0.80 5.42
N TRP A 46 2.92 -0.24 4.29
CA TRP A 46 2.84 1.20 4.09
C TRP A 46 1.38 1.64 4.05
N ALA A 47 1.12 2.83 4.57
CA ALA A 47 -0.20 3.41 4.62
C ALA A 47 -0.18 4.87 4.17
N MET A 48 -1.24 5.29 3.47
CA MET A 48 -1.55 6.69 3.23
C MET A 48 -2.80 7.06 3.99
N VAL A 49 -2.80 8.23 4.62
CA VAL A 49 -3.95 8.72 5.39
C VAL A 49 -4.15 10.21 5.20
N GLY A 50 -5.40 10.64 5.07
CA GLY A 50 -5.75 12.05 4.97
C GLY A 50 -5.49 12.82 6.26
N LEU A 51 -5.21 14.11 6.13
CA LEU A 51 -5.07 15.04 7.24
C LEU A 51 -6.29 15.95 7.35
N ASP A 52 -6.71 16.29 8.58
CA ASP A 52 -7.73 17.33 8.83
C ASP A 52 -7.21 18.75 8.52
N GLU A 53 -8.07 19.76 8.65
CA GLU A 53 -7.70 21.17 8.43
C GLU A 53 -6.61 21.67 9.39
N ASN A 54 -6.40 20.97 10.51
CA ASN A 54 -5.34 21.23 11.48
C ASN A 54 -4.09 20.37 11.23
N ARG A 55 -4.02 19.69 10.07
CA ARG A 55 -2.95 18.79 9.65
C ARG A 55 -2.71 17.62 10.60
N LYS A 56 -3.79 16.96 11.03
CA LYS A 56 -3.77 15.81 11.95
C LYS A 56 -4.50 14.59 11.36
N CYS A 57 -3.97 13.41 11.67
CA CYS A 57 -4.63 12.11 11.50
C CYS A 57 -4.70 11.40 12.87
N GLN A 58 -5.35 10.24 12.92
CA GLN A 58 -5.42 9.38 14.09
C GLN A 58 -4.87 8.00 13.75
N GLY A 59 -4.15 7.40 14.69
CA GLY A 59 -3.69 6.02 14.60
C GLY A 59 -4.26 5.19 15.75
N LEU A 60 -4.67 3.96 15.44
CA LEU A 60 -5.00 2.92 16.39
C LEU A 60 -3.86 1.91 16.41
N CYS A 61 -3.44 1.53 17.61
CA CYS A 61 -2.57 0.38 17.81
C CYS A 61 -3.04 -0.43 19.01
N GLU A 62 -2.99 -1.75 18.89
CA GLU A 62 -3.34 -2.66 19.99
C GLU A 62 -2.30 -2.61 21.12
N SER A 63 -1.02 -2.44 20.75
CA SER A 63 0.11 -2.47 21.67
C SER A 63 1.13 -1.41 21.30
N ILE A 64 1.29 -0.40 22.15
CA ILE A 64 2.34 0.63 22.00
C ILE A 64 3.76 0.08 22.19
N ALA A 65 3.92 -1.13 22.74
CA ALA A 65 5.21 -1.75 22.96
C ALA A 65 5.79 -2.42 21.69
N THR A 66 4.92 -2.76 20.73
CA THR A 66 5.29 -3.54 19.54
C THR A 66 4.77 -2.94 18.24
N ALA A 67 4.11 -1.79 18.30
CA ALA A 67 3.62 -1.07 17.13
C ALA A 67 4.48 0.17 16.85
N GLU A 68 5.04 0.25 15.64
CA GLU A 68 5.76 1.43 15.18
C GLU A 68 5.02 2.11 14.02
N PHE A 69 4.89 3.43 14.12
CA PHE A 69 4.34 4.30 13.08
C PHE A 69 5.43 5.26 12.63
N LEU A 70 6.18 4.88 11.61
CA LEU A 70 7.26 5.70 11.09
C LEU A 70 6.70 6.65 10.03
N LEU A 71 6.74 7.95 10.27
CA LEU A 71 6.33 8.95 9.28
C LEU A 71 7.39 9.08 8.20
N VAL A 72 7.06 8.66 6.97
CA VAL A 72 8.02 8.59 5.84
C VAL A 72 7.76 9.60 4.73
N GLY A 73 6.62 10.30 4.75
CA GLY A 73 6.32 11.33 3.77
C GLY A 73 4.99 12.05 3.99
N TYR A 74 4.73 13.03 3.12
CA TYR A 74 3.48 13.78 3.05
C TYR A 74 3.04 13.88 1.60
N THR A 75 1.73 14.02 1.38
CA THR A 75 1.15 14.28 0.06
C THR A 75 0.78 15.74 -0.09
N GLY A 76 0.64 16.21 -1.34
CA GLY A 76 0.27 17.59 -1.67
C GLY A 76 -1.08 17.72 -2.39
N GLU A 77 -1.24 18.82 -3.13
CA GLU A 77 -2.49 19.26 -3.75
C GLU A 77 -3.16 18.25 -4.70
N ASN A 78 -2.38 17.36 -5.32
CA ASN A 78 -2.91 16.36 -6.26
C ASN A 78 -3.49 15.11 -5.59
N TYR A 79 -3.52 15.07 -4.25
CA TYR A 79 -4.03 13.96 -3.46
C TYR A 79 -5.26 14.43 -2.68
N THR A 80 -6.39 13.77 -2.91
CA THR A 80 -7.63 14.01 -2.18
C THR A 80 -7.89 12.82 -1.26
N PHE A 81 -8.24 13.10 -0.01
CA PHE A 81 -8.65 12.08 0.96
C PHE A 81 -10.04 12.41 1.50
N PHE A 82 -10.89 11.40 1.52
CA PHE A 82 -12.23 11.52 2.09
C PHE A 82 -12.15 11.59 3.62
N THR A 83 -13.16 12.19 4.24
CA THR A 83 -13.29 12.12 5.70
C THR A 83 -13.66 10.71 6.13
N ASN A 84 -14.62 10.09 5.42
CA ASN A 84 -14.95 8.68 5.56
C ASN A 84 -14.73 7.97 4.23
N GLY A 85 -14.28 6.72 4.27
CA GLY A 85 -14.10 5.88 3.09
C GLY A 85 -15.43 5.50 2.44
N HIS A 86 -15.37 5.20 1.15
CA HIS A 86 -16.49 4.62 0.40
C HIS A 86 -16.26 3.10 0.27
N ASP A 87 -17.25 2.29 0.62
CA ASP A 87 -17.19 0.85 0.38
C ASP A 87 -17.36 0.58 -1.12
N ILE A 88 -16.29 0.10 -1.75
CA ILE A 88 -16.24 -0.25 -3.18
C ILE A 88 -16.09 -1.76 -3.37
N THR A 89 -16.48 -2.57 -2.38
CA THR A 89 -16.36 -4.03 -2.42
C THR A 89 -17.26 -4.63 -3.49
N PRO A 90 -16.72 -5.35 -4.49
CA PRO A 90 -17.55 -5.99 -5.50
C PRO A 90 -18.43 -7.08 -4.88
N ALA A 91 -19.66 -7.25 -5.37
CA ALA A 91 -20.53 -8.35 -4.93
C ALA A 91 -20.02 -9.72 -5.40
N THR A 92 -19.43 -9.76 -6.60
CA THR A 92 -18.85 -10.97 -7.19
C THR A 92 -17.53 -11.31 -6.53
N LYS A 93 -17.35 -12.60 -6.24
CA LYS A 93 -16.19 -13.17 -5.54
C LYS A 93 -15.41 -14.07 -6.48
N THR A 94 -14.17 -14.40 -6.10
CA THR A 94 -13.31 -15.37 -6.80
C THR A 94 -13.05 -15.01 -8.27
N ALA A 95 -13.13 -13.72 -8.59
CA ALA A 95 -12.93 -13.16 -9.92
C ALA A 95 -12.45 -11.72 -9.80
N TRP A 96 -11.72 -11.26 -10.82
CA TRP A 96 -11.43 -9.84 -11.01
C TRP A 96 -12.69 -9.14 -11.53
N VAL A 97 -13.11 -8.10 -10.83
CA VAL A 97 -14.34 -7.36 -11.11
C VAL A 97 -14.01 -5.91 -11.40
N GLU A 98 -14.42 -5.43 -12.57
CA GLU A 98 -14.41 -4.01 -12.89
C GLU A 98 -15.26 -3.26 -11.87
N THR A 99 -14.67 -2.23 -11.27
CA THR A 99 -15.29 -1.41 -10.24
C THR A 99 -15.24 0.05 -10.70
N ASP A 100 -16.41 0.65 -10.85
CA ASP A 100 -16.58 2.06 -11.21
C ASP A 100 -16.57 2.95 -9.97
N ILE A 101 -15.67 3.92 -9.95
CA ILE A 101 -15.52 4.93 -8.90
C ILE A 101 -15.56 6.36 -9.47
N ALA A 102 -16.06 6.55 -10.70
CA ALA A 102 -16.08 7.84 -11.38
C ALA A 102 -16.87 8.91 -10.63
N THR A 103 -17.91 8.49 -9.89
CA THR A 103 -18.77 9.40 -9.11
C THR A 103 -18.02 9.98 -7.92
N GLU A 104 -17.26 9.15 -7.20
CA GLU A 104 -16.50 9.52 -6.01
C GLU A 104 -15.18 10.24 -6.38
N CYS A 105 -14.60 9.90 -7.53
CA CYS A 105 -13.25 10.30 -7.92
C CYS A 105 -13.19 11.03 -9.28
N PRO A 106 -13.84 12.20 -9.43
CA PRO A 106 -13.82 12.94 -10.67
C PRO A 106 -12.39 13.39 -11.02
N GLY A 107 -11.94 13.07 -12.24
CA GLY A 107 -10.60 13.44 -12.72
C GLY A 107 -9.46 12.64 -12.10
N ALA A 108 -9.73 11.58 -11.34
CA ALA A 108 -8.68 10.74 -10.77
C ALA A 108 -7.90 9.95 -11.83
N ILE A 109 -6.62 9.73 -11.57
CA ILE A 109 -5.75 8.83 -12.34
C ILE A 109 -5.31 7.61 -11.53
N ALA A 110 -5.55 7.63 -10.21
CA ALA A 110 -5.29 6.52 -9.31
C ALA A 110 -6.23 6.54 -8.11
N ALA A 111 -6.59 5.37 -7.60
CA ALA A 111 -7.32 5.18 -6.36
C ALA A 111 -6.36 4.90 -5.19
N ILE A 112 -6.71 5.39 -4.00
CA ILE A 112 -6.05 5.06 -2.73
C ILE A 112 -7.06 4.26 -1.92
N ILE A 113 -6.74 3.00 -1.67
CA ILE A 113 -7.67 2.00 -1.14
C ILE A 113 -7.09 1.43 0.14
N GLU A 114 -7.92 1.25 1.15
CA GLU A 114 -7.61 0.51 2.36
C GLU A 114 -8.50 -0.73 2.40
N CYS A 115 -7.89 -1.91 2.44
CA CYS A 115 -8.60 -3.15 2.70
C CYS A 115 -8.20 -3.65 4.08
N ALA A 116 -9.16 -3.68 4.99
CA ALA A 116 -8.99 -4.20 6.35
C ALA A 116 -9.87 -5.43 6.52
N SER A 117 -9.26 -6.58 6.81
CA SER A 117 -9.94 -7.79 7.24
C SER A 117 -9.74 -8.02 8.73
N ASN A 118 -10.53 -8.93 9.30
CA ASN A 118 -10.35 -9.35 10.68
C ASN A 118 -8.98 -10.01 10.89
N MET A 119 -8.41 -9.80 12.08
CA MET A 119 -7.03 -10.23 12.44
C MET A 119 -6.70 -11.72 12.21
N ASP A 120 -7.70 -12.60 12.21
CA ASP A 120 -7.51 -14.04 12.30
C ASP A 120 -7.89 -14.79 11.01
N TYR A 121 -8.26 -14.08 9.94
CA TYR A 121 -8.69 -14.71 8.70
C TYR A 121 -7.88 -14.21 7.52
N GLN A 122 -7.11 -15.13 6.93
CA GLN A 122 -6.49 -14.89 5.65
C GLN A 122 -7.57 -14.80 4.58
N CYS A 123 -7.77 -13.61 4.04
CA CYS A 123 -8.62 -13.38 2.89
C CYS A 123 -7.75 -12.99 1.70
N PHE A 124 -7.86 -13.73 0.60
CA PHE A 124 -7.20 -13.34 -0.64
C PHE A 124 -7.96 -12.19 -1.28
N PHE A 125 -7.27 -11.07 -1.39
CA PHE A 125 -7.73 -9.90 -2.11
C PHE A 125 -6.59 -9.21 -2.85
N GLY A 126 -6.96 -8.39 -3.83
CA GLY A 126 -6.03 -7.60 -4.63
C GLY A 126 -6.76 -6.48 -5.38
N ALA A 127 -5.97 -5.51 -5.83
CA ALA A 127 -6.43 -4.41 -6.66
C ALA A 127 -5.43 -4.23 -7.80
N ARG A 128 -5.92 -3.90 -9.00
CA ARG A 128 -5.07 -3.61 -10.15
C ARG A 128 -5.74 -2.59 -11.06
N LYS A 129 -4.96 -1.99 -11.95
CA LYS A 129 -5.51 -1.11 -12.99
C LYS A 129 -6.47 -1.89 -13.88
N HIS A 130 -7.61 -1.31 -14.24
CA HIS A 130 -8.54 -1.94 -15.17
C HIS A 130 -7.86 -2.27 -16.51
N GLY A 131 -8.09 -3.48 -16.99
CA GLY A 131 -7.47 -4.05 -18.20
C GLY A 131 -6.08 -4.66 -17.98
N SER A 132 -5.56 -4.65 -16.76
CA SER A 132 -4.32 -5.35 -16.40
C SER A 132 -4.47 -6.88 -16.54
N THR A 133 -3.40 -7.55 -16.95
CA THR A 133 -3.31 -9.01 -16.99
C THR A 133 -2.64 -9.60 -15.75
N ASP A 134 -2.23 -8.76 -14.79
CA ASP A 134 -1.59 -9.21 -13.57
C ASP A 134 -2.56 -9.99 -12.68
N ASP A 135 -2.14 -11.17 -12.21
CA ASP A 135 -2.95 -12.04 -11.36
C ASP A 135 -2.33 -12.19 -9.97
N ARG A 136 -2.29 -11.06 -9.24
CA ARG A 136 -1.72 -10.94 -7.89
C ARG A 136 -2.81 -10.51 -6.91
N HIS A 137 -3.26 -11.44 -6.10
CA HIS A 137 -4.40 -11.22 -5.19
C HIS A 137 -4.27 -12.04 -3.90
N ARG A 138 -3.05 -12.41 -3.51
CA ARG A 138 -2.79 -13.15 -2.27
C ARG A 138 -2.67 -12.22 -1.06
N GLY A 139 -3.39 -11.09 -1.11
CA GLY A 139 -3.43 -10.07 -0.06
C GLY A 139 -3.72 -10.70 1.29
N ASN A 140 -3.24 -10.09 2.38
CA ASN A 140 -3.50 -10.60 3.71
C ASN A 140 -3.80 -9.48 4.72
N TYR A 141 -4.69 -9.79 5.66
CA TYR A 141 -5.11 -9.01 6.82
C TYR A 141 -5.46 -7.53 6.56
N HIS A 142 -4.49 -6.62 6.51
CA HIS A 142 -4.73 -5.19 6.41
C HIS A 142 -3.67 -4.53 5.53
N MET A 143 -4.09 -3.84 4.48
CA MET A 143 -3.16 -3.12 3.60
C MET A 143 -3.77 -1.91 2.93
N TRP A 144 -2.88 -1.02 2.51
CA TRP A 144 -3.20 0.13 1.67
C TRP A 144 -2.63 -0.10 0.28
N MET A 145 -3.46 0.11 -0.73
CA MET A 145 -3.14 -0.09 -2.13
C MET A 145 -3.30 1.24 -2.86
N VAL A 146 -2.38 1.52 -3.80
CA VAL A 146 -2.52 2.63 -4.73
C VAL A 146 -2.39 2.06 -6.13
N VAL A 147 -3.47 2.16 -6.91
CA VAL A 147 -3.56 1.56 -8.24
C VAL A 147 -4.06 2.57 -9.25
N GLY A 148 -3.53 2.49 -10.47
CA GLY A 148 -3.96 3.35 -11.58
C GLY A 148 -5.39 3.08 -11.99
N LEU A 149 -6.04 4.10 -12.54
CA LEU A 149 -7.37 4.01 -13.13
C LEU A 149 -7.29 4.03 -14.66
N ASP A 150 -8.32 3.54 -15.33
CA ASP A 150 -8.52 3.84 -16.75
C ASP A 150 -9.11 5.25 -16.98
N GLU A 151 -9.39 5.58 -18.25
CA GLU A 151 -9.96 6.88 -18.62
C GLU A 151 -11.36 7.09 -18.02
N ALA A 152 -12.13 6.02 -17.87
CA ALA A 152 -13.48 6.01 -17.30
C ALA A 152 -13.49 5.92 -15.76
N LYS A 153 -12.32 5.85 -15.11
CA LYS A 153 -12.14 5.75 -13.65
C LYS A 153 -12.47 4.36 -13.09
N HIS A 154 -12.28 3.31 -13.88
CA HIS A 154 -12.36 1.94 -13.43
C HIS A 154 -11.02 1.40 -12.90
N LEU A 155 -11.14 0.47 -11.96
CA LEU A 155 -10.09 -0.45 -11.53
C LEU A 155 -10.67 -1.87 -11.44
N ASP A 156 -9.82 -2.88 -11.32
CA ASP A 156 -10.27 -4.24 -11.04
C ASP A 156 -9.96 -4.61 -9.59
N LEU A 157 -10.95 -5.14 -8.88
CA LEU A 157 -10.82 -5.68 -7.53
C LEU A 157 -11.07 -7.19 -7.53
N TYR A 158 -10.29 -7.91 -6.73
CA TYR A 158 -10.47 -9.34 -6.49
C TYR A 158 -10.66 -9.58 -5.01
N HIS A 159 -11.63 -10.40 -4.63
CA HIS A 159 -11.67 -10.99 -3.30
C HIS A 159 -12.27 -12.39 -3.30
N HIS A 160 -11.86 -13.19 -2.32
CA HIS A 160 -12.45 -14.49 -2.01
C HIS A 160 -13.69 -14.33 -1.12
N LEU A 161 -13.64 -14.82 0.12
CA LEU A 161 -14.65 -14.65 1.14
C LEU A 161 -13.97 -13.92 2.30
N PHE A 162 -14.47 -12.74 2.64
CA PHE A 162 -14.16 -12.15 3.93
C PHE A 162 -14.88 -12.99 4.99
N GLY A 163 -14.12 -13.76 5.77
CA GLY A 163 -14.66 -14.76 6.71
C GLY A 163 -15.56 -14.19 7.81
N ASN A 164 -15.61 -12.86 7.97
CA ASN A 164 -16.57 -12.11 8.78
C ASN A 164 -16.82 -10.74 8.13
N ALA A 165 -17.96 -10.12 8.44
CA ALA A 165 -18.57 -8.93 7.81
C ALA A 165 -17.77 -7.60 7.84
N VAL A 166 -16.44 -7.64 7.96
CA VAL A 166 -15.57 -6.47 8.14
C VAL A 166 -14.59 -6.28 6.98
N GLY A 167 -14.41 -7.30 6.13
CA GLY A 167 -13.58 -7.16 4.93
C GLY A 167 -14.27 -6.30 3.90
N VAL A 168 -13.84 -5.04 3.80
CA VAL A 168 -14.31 -4.08 2.83
C VAL A 168 -13.13 -3.41 2.14
N PHE A 169 -13.22 -3.26 0.82
CA PHE A 169 -12.37 -2.33 0.10
C PHE A 169 -12.91 -0.92 0.34
N ASN A 170 -12.18 -0.14 1.12
CA ASN A 170 -12.52 1.24 1.40
C ASN A 170 -11.72 2.15 0.48
N LEU A 171 -12.41 2.86 -0.40
CA LEU A 171 -11.84 3.95 -1.16
C LEU A 171 -11.65 5.14 -0.22
N ILE A 172 -10.42 5.40 0.19
CA ILE A 172 -10.08 6.44 1.18
C ILE A 172 -9.54 7.73 0.54
N GLY A 173 -9.20 7.69 -0.74
CA GLY A 173 -8.73 8.85 -1.48
C GLY A 173 -8.39 8.54 -2.93
N TYR A 174 -7.89 9.56 -3.63
CA TYR A 174 -7.48 9.45 -5.03
C TYR A 174 -6.41 10.47 -5.40
N ILE A 175 -5.71 10.21 -6.50
CA ILE A 175 -4.68 11.07 -7.07
C ILE A 175 -5.17 11.63 -8.40
N THR A 176 -4.98 12.92 -8.66
CA THR A 176 -5.45 13.60 -9.88
C THR A 176 -4.34 13.90 -10.89
N ALA A 177 -3.09 14.02 -10.44
CA ALA A 177 -1.95 14.32 -11.30
C ALA A 177 -0.61 13.93 -10.64
N GLY A 178 0.47 13.96 -11.43
CA GLY A 178 1.84 13.81 -10.92
C GLY A 178 2.31 12.37 -10.72
N VAL A 179 1.54 11.37 -11.16
CA VAL A 179 1.91 9.95 -11.15
C VAL A 179 1.62 9.33 -12.51
N THR A 180 2.40 8.32 -12.89
CA THR A 180 2.19 7.52 -14.11
C THR A 180 2.05 6.06 -13.72
N PHE A 181 0.88 5.48 -13.90
CA PHE A 181 0.65 4.06 -13.66
C PHE A 181 0.78 3.23 -14.94
N TYR A 182 1.38 2.05 -14.81
CA TYR A 182 1.53 1.11 -15.90
C TYR A 182 0.31 0.20 -16.05
N ALA A 183 0.11 -0.35 -17.25
CA ALA A 183 -0.95 -1.33 -17.50
C ALA A 183 -0.75 -2.62 -16.70
N ASN A 184 0.51 -3.06 -16.60
CA ASN A 184 0.95 -4.16 -15.76
C ASN A 184 2.18 -3.71 -14.97
N GLY A 185 2.40 -4.32 -13.81
CA GLY A 185 3.58 -4.10 -12.98
C GLY A 185 4.85 -4.60 -13.65
N TYR A 186 5.92 -3.80 -13.58
CA TYR A 186 7.23 -4.21 -14.07
C TYR A 186 8.02 -4.93 -12.96
N ASP A 187 8.44 -6.18 -13.21
CA ASP A 187 9.33 -6.89 -12.29
C ASP A 187 10.68 -6.16 -12.20
N ILE A 188 10.95 -5.60 -11.02
CA ILE A 188 12.19 -4.89 -10.70
C ILE A 188 13.00 -5.60 -9.61
N SER A 189 12.76 -6.90 -9.44
CA SER A 189 13.41 -7.70 -8.39
C SER A 189 14.91 -7.82 -8.62
N PRO A 190 15.77 -7.48 -7.65
CA PRO A 190 17.19 -7.73 -7.75
C PRO A 190 17.53 -9.21 -7.54
N THR A 191 18.83 -9.54 -7.65
CA THR A 191 19.35 -10.85 -7.23
C THR A 191 19.07 -11.10 -5.75
N GLN A 192 18.79 -12.35 -5.39
CA GLN A 192 18.38 -12.74 -4.04
C GLN A 192 19.54 -13.41 -3.31
N ASP A 193 20.20 -12.67 -2.43
CA ASP A 193 21.37 -13.11 -1.68
C ASP A 193 21.40 -12.51 -0.27
N THR A 194 20.27 -12.00 0.23
CA THR A 194 20.13 -11.27 1.51
C THR A 194 20.97 -10.00 1.62
N LEU A 195 21.52 -9.49 0.52
CA LEU A 195 22.20 -8.20 0.46
C LEU A 195 21.26 -7.13 -0.09
N TYR A 196 21.58 -5.87 0.23
CA TYR A 196 20.94 -4.74 -0.43
C TYR A 196 21.54 -4.53 -1.82
N HIS A 197 20.68 -4.54 -2.82
CA HIS A 197 20.99 -4.20 -4.21
C HIS A 197 20.42 -2.84 -4.57
N THR A 198 21.11 -2.12 -5.45
CA THR A 198 20.57 -0.89 -6.04
C THR A 198 19.71 -1.27 -7.23
N VAL A 199 18.45 -0.87 -7.19
CA VAL A 199 17.52 -0.99 -8.32
C VAL A 199 17.34 0.39 -8.92
N SER A 200 17.52 0.50 -10.24
CA SER A 200 17.33 1.74 -10.99
C SER A 200 15.90 1.84 -11.50
N LEU A 201 15.29 3.01 -11.28
CA LEU A 201 14.01 3.43 -11.84
C LEU A 201 14.18 4.40 -13.02
N GLY A 202 15.42 4.78 -13.37
CA GLY A 202 15.69 5.85 -14.34
C GLY A 202 15.21 5.57 -15.77
N SER A 203 14.97 4.30 -16.12
CA SER A 203 14.34 3.92 -17.40
C SER A 203 12.82 4.10 -17.42
N PHE A 204 12.20 4.28 -16.26
CA PHE A 204 10.75 4.39 -16.08
C PHE A 204 10.31 5.84 -15.93
N LEU A 205 10.94 6.56 -15.01
CA LEU A 205 10.67 7.97 -14.75
C LEU A 205 11.96 8.67 -14.32
N ALA A 206 12.19 9.88 -14.83
CA ALA A 206 13.29 10.71 -14.38
C ALA A 206 12.91 11.40 -13.05
N ASN A 207 13.78 11.32 -12.05
CA ASN A 207 13.62 11.97 -10.75
C ASN A 207 12.33 11.62 -9.99
N PRO A 208 11.94 10.33 -9.89
CA PRO A 208 10.75 9.95 -9.13
C PRO A 208 10.94 10.31 -7.66
N ILE A 209 9.88 10.85 -7.04
CA ILE A 209 9.86 11.22 -5.61
C ILE A 209 9.03 10.25 -4.76
N ILE A 210 8.19 9.43 -5.41
CA ILE A 210 7.44 8.33 -4.82
C ILE A 210 7.46 7.20 -5.86
N ALA A 211 7.60 5.96 -5.42
CA ALA A 211 7.36 4.76 -6.20
C ALA A 211 6.28 3.93 -5.50
N PHE A 212 5.29 3.48 -6.27
CA PHE A 212 4.25 2.56 -5.84
C PHE A 212 4.66 1.15 -6.28
N ILE A 213 4.85 0.27 -5.30
CA ILE A 213 5.40 -1.07 -5.53
C ILE A 213 4.44 -2.10 -4.96
N GLU A 214 4.16 -3.13 -5.73
CA GLU A 214 3.46 -4.34 -5.28
C GLU A 214 4.49 -5.44 -5.01
N ILE A 215 4.33 -6.16 -3.91
CA ILE A 215 5.20 -7.25 -3.49
C ILE A 215 4.40 -8.54 -3.49
N ASP A 216 4.75 -9.50 -4.34
CA ASP A 216 4.12 -10.82 -4.35
C ASP A 216 5.12 -11.90 -3.93
N ASN A 217 4.62 -12.84 -3.14
CA ASN A 217 5.39 -13.93 -2.61
C ASN A 217 4.58 -15.22 -2.66
N THR A 218 4.99 -16.09 -3.57
CA THR A 218 4.28 -17.31 -3.87
C THR A 218 4.59 -18.47 -2.92
N ALA A 219 5.57 -18.31 -2.00
CA ALA A 219 6.17 -19.44 -1.29
C ALA A 219 6.19 -19.36 0.25
N GLY A 220 5.61 -18.33 0.88
CA GLY A 220 5.36 -18.29 2.34
C GLY A 220 6.15 -17.19 3.08
N ALA A 221 6.22 -17.24 4.42
CA ALA A 221 6.84 -16.20 5.24
C ALA A 221 8.33 -16.02 4.90
N PHE A 222 8.66 -14.90 4.28
CA PHE A 222 10.00 -14.57 3.84
C PHE A 222 10.21 -13.07 4.12
N ASP A 223 11.46 -12.70 4.38
CA ASP A 223 11.79 -11.31 4.68
C ASP A 223 12.18 -10.52 3.42
N TYR A 224 11.82 -9.25 3.42
CA TYR A 224 12.25 -8.29 2.41
C TYR A 224 12.44 -6.90 3.02
N ALA A 225 13.13 -6.04 2.30
CA ALA A 225 13.25 -4.63 2.63
C ALA A 225 13.32 -3.79 1.36
N ILE A 226 12.64 -2.64 1.36
CA ILE A 226 12.73 -1.63 0.30
C ILE A 226 12.94 -0.28 0.96
N ARG A 227 14.06 0.38 0.67
CA ARG A 227 14.41 1.67 1.29
C ARG A 227 15.08 2.65 0.34
N LYS A 228 15.08 3.93 0.74
CA LYS A 228 15.93 4.96 0.14
C LYS A 228 17.41 4.67 0.46
N ASN A 229 18.34 5.01 -0.45
CA ASN A 229 19.76 4.61 -0.32
C ASN A 229 20.48 5.30 0.84
N THR A 230 20.02 6.50 1.23
CA THR A 230 20.56 7.21 2.40
C THR A 230 20.01 6.71 3.73
N MET A 231 19.04 5.79 3.73
CA MET A 231 18.52 5.19 4.96
C MET A 231 19.43 4.05 5.41
N CYS A 232 19.98 4.17 6.62
CA CYS A 232 20.87 3.17 7.20
C CYS A 232 20.13 2.05 7.93
N ALA A 233 18.89 2.30 8.40
CA ALA A 233 18.10 1.34 9.15
C ALA A 233 17.74 0.12 8.29
N ASP A 234 18.01 -1.08 8.81
CA ASP A 234 17.62 -2.33 8.16
C ASP A 234 16.15 -2.60 8.48
N ILE A 235 15.27 -2.38 7.51
CA ILE A 235 13.83 -2.61 7.64
C ILE A 235 13.45 -3.95 7.03
N TYR A 236 14.13 -4.99 7.48
CA TYR A 236 14.03 -6.35 6.97
C TYR A 236 13.03 -7.15 7.80
N TYR A 237 11.83 -7.31 7.25
CA TYR A 237 10.68 -7.92 7.92
C TYR A 237 9.97 -8.88 6.98
N ASP A 238 9.16 -9.76 7.54
CA ASP A 238 8.35 -10.71 6.78
C ASP A 238 7.34 -9.92 5.91
N GLY A 239 7.35 -10.18 4.61
CA GLY A 239 6.44 -9.56 3.65
C GLY A 239 5.09 -10.25 3.54
N ASP A 240 4.90 -11.31 4.32
CA ASP A 240 3.77 -12.22 4.22
C ASP A 240 3.64 -12.72 2.76
N ASN A 241 2.42 -12.97 2.30
CA ASN A 241 2.17 -13.43 0.94
C ASN A 241 2.10 -12.30 -0.11
N HIS A 242 1.60 -11.13 0.25
CA HIS A 242 1.33 -10.04 -0.68
C HIS A 242 1.21 -8.72 0.08
N ASN A 243 1.87 -7.66 -0.40
CA ASN A 243 1.86 -6.34 0.23
C ASN A 243 2.08 -5.24 -0.80
N PHE A 244 1.89 -3.99 -0.38
CA PHE A 244 2.16 -2.80 -1.17
C PHE A 244 3.12 -1.90 -0.40
N ALA A 245 4.04 -1.27 -1.13
CA ALA A 245 5.00 -0.34 -0.58
C ALA A 245 4.93 1.02 -1.27
N ILE A 246 5.17 2.05 -0.46
CA ILE A 246 5.18 3.46 -0.90
C ILE A 246 6.51 4.03 -0.47
N VAL A 247 7.44 4.10 -1.42
CA VAL A 247 8.85 4.36 -1.10
C VAL A 247 9.30 5.62 -1.81
N HIS A 248 10.04 6.48 -1.11
CA HIS A 248 10.72 7.63 -1.72
C HIS A 248 12.04 7.17 -2.34
N PRO A 249 12.18 7.19 -3.68
CA PRO A 249 13.46 6.88 -4.31
C PRO A 249 14.52 7.94 -3.97
N ASN A 250 15.78 7.66 -4.30
CA ASN A 250 16.81 8.69 -4.27
C ASN A 250 16.63 9.60 -5.47
N THR A 251 16.17 10.82 -5.24
CA THR A 251 16.17 11.89 -6.24
C THR A 251 17.49 12.68 -6.11
N PRO A 252 18.21 12.98 -7.20
CA PRO A 252 17.84 12.77 -8.61
C PRO A 252 18.18 11.39 -9.20
N ASP A 253 18.96 10.56 -8.48
CA ASP A 253 19.53 9.31 -9.03
C ASP A 253 18.51 8.27 -9.51
N SER A 254 17.24 8.42 -9.15
CA SER A 254 16.14 7.55 -9.52
C SER A 254 16.40 6.10 -9.12
N THR A 255 16.89 5.87 -7.90
CA THR A 255 17.23 4.53 -7.38
C THR A 255 16.54 4.21 -6.07
N LEU A 256 16.42 2.93 -5.76
CA LEU A 256 16.04 2.42 -4.44
C LEU A 256 16.93 1.23 -4.06
N ARG A 257 16.92 0.87 -2.77
CA ARG A 257 17.68 -0.27 -2.24
C ARG A 257 16.72 -1.37 -1.83
N VAL A 258 16.92 -2.56 -2.39
CA VAL A 258 16.06 -3.72 -2.15
C VAL A 258 16.91 -4.87 -1.63
N LYS A 259 16.40 -5.57 -0.62
CA LYS A 259 16.99 -6.79 -0.06
C LYS A 259 15.90 -7.86 -0.02
N LEU A 260 16.16 -9.02 -0.61
CA LEU A 260 15.22 -10.15 -0.67
C LEU A 260 15.84 -11.37 0.00
N SER A 261 15.08 -12.06 0.85
CA SER A 261 15.49 -13.32 1.47
C SER A 261 15.41 -14.53 0.54
N HIS A 262 14.61 -14.45 -0.53
CA HIS A 262 14.27 -15.62 -1.33
C HIS A 262 13.92 -15.26 -2.79
N ALA A 263 14.21 -16.16 -3.73
CA ALA A 263 13.97 -15.99 -5.17
C ALA A 263 12.48 -15.91 -5.59
N ASN A 264 11.59 -16.35 -4.71
CA ASN A 264 10.14 -16.32 -4.93
C ASN A 264 9.51 -14.99 -4.51
N PHE A 265 10.27 -14.09 -3.89
CA PHE A 265 9.83 -12.72 -3.73
C PHE A 265 9.98 -11.97 -5.04
N LYS A 266 8.88 -11.37 -5.45
CA LYS A 266 8.83 -10.50 -6.61
C LYS A 266 8.32 -9.13 -6.19
N ILE A 267 9.01 -8.10 -6.68
CA ILE A 267 8.60 -6.72 -6.51
C ILE A 267 8.28 -6.12 -7.88
N PHE A 268 7.11 -5.51 -7.99
CA PHE A 268 6.57 -4.98 -9.23
C PHE A 268 6.37 -3.47 -9.09
N LEU A 269 7.01 -2.70 -9.97
CA LEU A 269 6.77 -1.26 -10.04
C LEU A 269 5.42 -1.02 -10.73
N LEU A 270 4.50 -0.37 -10.02
CA LEU A 270 3.16 -0.02 -10.53
C LEU A 270 3.10 1.41 -11.08
N GLY A 271 3.84 2.35 -10.48
CA GLY A 271 3.89 3.76 -10.87
C GLY A 271 4.79 4.63 -10.01
#